data_AF-A0A830EE49-F1
#
_entry.id   AF-A0A830EE49-F1
#
_cell.length_a   1.000
_cell.length_b   1.000
_cell.length_c   1.000
_cell.angle_alpha   90.00
_cell.angle_beta   90.00
_cell.angle_gamma   90.00
#
_symmetry.space_group_name_H-M   'P 1'
#
loop_
_entity.id
_entity.type
_entity.pdbx_description
1 polymer ?
#
loop_
_entity_poly.entity_id
_entity_poly.type
_entity_poly.pdbx_seq_one_letter_code
_entity_poly.pdbx_strand_id
1 'polypeptide(L)'
;MSNGLSERGLIIVSAIVWFAIAASIAFIVAYAGIDGIPFAFVVLIVAIPVWARVIRERNKAGADLERQITELSNRISELSAKIEELKKAMEE
;
A
#
# COMPACT_ATOMS: atom_id res chain seq x y z
N MET A 1 -0.41 -12.13 9.21
CA MET A 1 -1.89 -12.01 9.35
C MET A 1 -2.35 -10.54 9.36
N SER A 2 -1.77 -9.67 8.53
CA SER A 2 -2.00 -8.21 8.51
C SER A 2 -2.68 -7.69 7.24
N ASN A 3 -2.90 -8.55 6.23
CA ASN A 3 -3.41 -8.14 4.91
C ASN A 3 -4.81 -7.52 4.97
N GLY A 4 -5.66 -7.94 5.92
CA GLY A 4 -7.04 -7.46 6.02
C GLY A 4 -7.20 -5.99 6.46
N LEU A 5 -6.23 -5.41 7.19
CA LEU A 5 -6.28 -3.99 7.58
C LEU A 5 -5.78 -3.07 6.47
N SER A 6 -4.76 -3.50 5.72
CA SER A 6 -4.21 -2.74 4.60
C SER A 6 -5.18 -2.70 3.42
N GLU A 7 -5.85 -3.82 3.14
CA GLU A 7 -6.84 -3.94 2.07
C GLU A 7 -8.10 -3.10 2.36
N ARG A 8 -8.63 -3.16 3.60
CA ARG A 8 -9.75 -2.29 4.03
C ARG A 8 -9.38 -0.81 3.97
N GLY A 9 -8.17 -0.44 4.41
CA GLY A 9 -7.68 0.93 4.32
C GLY A 9 -7.58 1.42 2.87
N LEU A 10 -7.11 0.57 1.96
CA LEU A 10 -7.02 0.89 0.55
C LEU A 10 -8.40 1.07 -0.09
N ILE A 11 -9.37 0.22 0.26
CA ILE A 11 -10.75 0.34 -0.22
C ILE A 11 -11.37 1.66 0.27
N ILE A 12 -11.14 2.04 1.53
CA ILE A 12 -11.64 3.30 2.09
C ILE A 12 -10.99 4.51 1.39
N VAL A 13 -9.66 4.51 1.23
CA VAL A 13 -8.96 5.61 0.54
C VAL A 13 -9.37 5.70 -0.93
N SER A 14 -9.50 4.56 -1.61
CA SER A 14 -10.02 4.47 -2.98
C SER A 14 -11.43 5.04 -3.07
N ALA A 15 -12.33 4.65 -2.16
CA ALA A 15 -13.71 5.14 -2.14
C ALA A 15 -13.77 6.65 -1.95
N ILE A 16 -12.94 7.23 -1.08
CA ILE A 16 -12.86 8.68 -0.87
C ILE A 16 -12.39 9.38 -2.15
N VAL A 17 -11.35 8.87 -2.80
CA VAL A 17 -10.82 9.47 -4.03
C VAL A 17 -11.83 9.42 -5.17
N TRP A 18 -12.49 8.27 -5.37
CA TRP A 18 -13.54 8.14 -6.37
C TRP A 18 -14.76 9.02 -6.07
N PHE A 19 -15.12 9.15 -4.80
CA PHE A 19 -16.20 10.04 -4.37
C PHE A 19 -15.86 11.52 -4.67
N ALA A 20 -14.63 11.96 -4.39
CA ALA A 20 -14.17 13.31 -4.72
C ALA A 20 -14.15 13.56 -6.23
N ILE A 21 -13.69 12.59 -7.03
CA ILE A 21 -13.71 12.67 -8.49
C ILE A 21 -15.16 12.77 -9.00
N ALA A 22 -16.06 11.92 -8.51
CA ALA A 22 -17.47 11.94 -8.89
C ALA A 22 -18.15 13.28 -8.52
N ALA A 23 -17.88 13.80 -7.33
CA ALA A 23 -18.40 15.10 -6.88
C ALA A 23 -17.87 16.24 -7.76
N SER A 24 -16.59 16.20 -8.13
CA SER A 24 -15.98 17.19 -9.03
C SER A 24 -16.59 17.14 -10.44
N ILE A 25 -16.79 15.94 -10.98
CA ILE A 25 -17.45 15.75 -12.28
C ILE A 25 -18.90 16.26 -12.20
N ALA A 26 -19.65 15.91 -11.16
CA ALA A 26 -21.02 16.37 -10.98
C ALA A 26 -21.11 17.90 -10.88
N PHE A 27 -20.16 18.53 -10.19
CA PHE A 27 -20.06 19.99 -10.09
C PHE A 27 -19.76 20.62 -11.45
N ILE A 28 -18.81 20.07 -12.22
CA ILE A 28 -18.47 20.55 -13.56
C ILE A 28 -19.66 20.38 -14.50
N VAL A 29 -20.36 19.26 -14.47
CA VAL A 29 -21.55 19.03 -15.31
C VAL A 29 -22.68 19.98 -14.94
N ALA A 30 -22.88 20.27 -13.65
CA ALA A 30 -23.90 21.20 -13.19
C ALA A 30 -23.64 22.66 -13.61
N TYR A 31 -22.36 23.07 -13.68
CA TYR A 31 -21.98 24.46 -14.00
C TYR A 31 -21.60 24.69 -15.47
N ALA A 32 -20.90 23.74 -16.11
CA ALA A 32 -20.41 23.83 -17.48
C ALA A 32 -21.24 23.03 -18.49
N GLY A 33 -22.20 22.21 -18.02
CA GLY A 33 -23.01 21.37 -18.91
C GLY A 33 -22.22 20.23 -19.56
N ILE A 34 -22.65 19.83 -20.76
CA ILE A 34 -22.06 18.71 -21.53
C ILE A 34 -20.57 18.93 -21.88
N ASP A 35 -20.11 20.18 -21.93
CA ASP A 35 -18.71 20.54 -22.25
C ASP A 35 -17.71 20.09 -21.17
N GLY A 36 -18.19 19.69 -19.98
CA GLY A 36 -17.38 19.11 -18.92
C GLY A 36 -17.00 17.64 -19.11
N ILE A 37 -17.71 16.91 -19.99
CA ILE A 37 -17.53 15.46 -20.19
C ILE A 37 -16.13 15.11 -20.73
N PRO A 38 -15.56 15.82 -21.72
CA PRO A 38 -14.20 15.54 -22.20
C PRO A 38 -13.15 15.71 -21.10
N PHE A 39 -13.32 16.71 -20.23
CA PHE A 39 -12.40 16.96 -19.12
C PHE A 39 -12.43 15.82 -18.08
N ALA A 40 -13.63 15.35 -17.72
CA ALA A 40 -13.79 14.19 -16.84
C ALA A 40 -13.12 12.94 -17.40
N PHE A 41 -13.19 12.74 -18.72
CA PHE A 41 -12.58 11.60 -19.40
C PHE A 41 -11.04 11.66 -19.35
N VAL A 42 -10.45 12.84 -19.55
CA VAL A 42 -9.00 13.05 -19.42
C VAL A 42 -8.52 12.77 -17.99
N VAL A 43 -9.25 13.26 -16.99
CA VAL A 43 -8.94 13.00 -15.58
C VAL A 43 -8.96 11.50 -15.28
N LEU A 44 -9.96 10.78 -15.79
CA LEU A 44 -10.06 9.32 -15.65
C LEU A 44 -8.88 8.58 -16.30
N ILE A 45 -8.53 8.95 -17.54
CA ILE A 45 -7.41 8.35 -18.28
C ILE A 45 -6.09 8.51 -17.52
N VAL A 46 -5.88 9.64 -16.84
CA VAL A 46 -4.65 9.88 -16.05
C VAL A 46 -4.74 9.24 -14.67
N ALA A 47 -5.90 9.28 -14.04
CA ALA A 47 -6.10 8.77 -12.68
C ALA A 47 -5.89 7.25 -12.59
N ILE A 48 -6.40 6.48 -13.56
CA ILE A 48 -6.28 5.01 -13.58
C ILE A 48 -4.82 4.52 -13.55
N PRO A 49 -3.92 4.93 -14.47
CA PRO A 49 -2.53 4.49 -14.47
C PRO A 49 -1.73 5.00 -13.27
N VAL A 50 -2.03 6.21 -12.77
CA VAL A 50 -1.41 6.73 -11.54
C VAL A 50 -1.80 5.86 -10.34
N TRP A 51 -3.08 5.52 -10.21
CA TRP A 51 -3.55 4.61 -9.15
C TRP A 51 -2.96 3.21 -9.26
N ALA A 52 -2.90 2.65 -10.47
CA ALA A 52 -2.27 1.35 -10.71
C ALA A 52 -0.79 1.36 -10.28
N ARG A 53 -0.07 2.46 -10.52
CA ARG A 53 1.31 2.64 -10.08
C ARG A 53 1.43 2.68 -8.56
N VAL A 54 0.58 3.45 -7.88
CA VAL A 54 0.56 3.55 -6.41
C VAL A 54 0.31 2.19 -5.75
N ILE A 55 -0.64 1.42 -6.28
CA ILE A 55 -0.91 0.05 -5.78
C ILE A 55 0.32 -0.84 -5.99
N ARG A 56 0.95 -0.77 -7.17
CA ARG A 56 2.14 -1.57 -7.49
C ARG A 56 3.34 -1.23 -6.62
N GLU A 57 3.57 0.05 -6.33
CA GLU A 57 4.65 0.51 -5.45
C GLU A 57 4.40 0.09 -3.99
N ARG A 58 3.15 0.17 -3.50
CA ARG A 58 2.80 -0.34 -2.17
C ARG A 58 2.96 -1.85 -2.04
N ASN A 59 2.58 -2.62 -3.06
CA ASN A 59 2.77 -4.08 -3.05
C ASN A 59 4.26 -4.47 -3.03
N LYS A 60 5.12 -3.71 -3.73
CA LYS A 60 6.57 -3.90 -3.66
C LYS A 60 7.12 -3.59 -2.26
N ALA A 61 6.68 -2.48 -1.66
CA ALA A 61 7.10 -2.11 -0.31
C ALA A 61 6.68 -3.16 0.73
N GLY A 62 5.50 -3.77 0.59
CA GLY A 62 5.06 -4.88 1.44
C GLY A 62 5.94 -6.12 1.33
N ALA A 63 6.31 -6.51 0.11
CA ALA A 63 7.18 -7.66 -0.13
C ALA A 63 8.62 -7.46 0.39
N ASP A 64 9.17 -6.26 0.26
CA ASP A 64 10.50 -5.94 0.80
C ASP A 64 10.49 -5.84 2.33
N LEU A 65 9.38 -5.42 2.95
CA LEU A 65 9.24 -5.40 4.41
C LEU A 65 9.16 -6.83 4.97
N GLU A 66 8.42 -7.72 4.31
CA GLU A 66 8.32 -9.13 4.72
C GLU A 66 9.68 -9.84 4.66
N ARG A 67 10.45 -9.59 3.59
CA ARG A 67 11.83 -10.09 3.48
C ARG A 67 12.74 -9.59 4.61
N GLN A 68 12.68 -8.30 4.93
CA GLN A 68 13.47 -7.72 6.03
C GLN A 68 13.08 -8.32 7.39
N ILE A 69 11.79 -8.60 7.62
CA ILE A 69 11.33 -9.25 8.85
C ILE A 69 11.85 -10.69 8.93
N THR A 70 11.78 -11.46 7.84
CA THR A 70 12.33 -12.83 7.80
C THR A 70 13.84 -12.83 8.06
N GLU A 71 14.59 -11.91 7.43
CA GLU A 71 16.04 -11.83 7.61
C GLU A 71 16.41 -11.43 9.05
N LEU A 72 15.66 -10.50 9.65
CA LEU A 72 15.85 -10.10 11.05
C LEU A 72 15.53 -11.25 12.01
N SER A 73 14.45 -12.01 11.75
CA SER A 73 14.09 -13.18 12.57
C SER A 73 15.17 -14.27 12.53
N ASN A 74 15.77 -14.50 11.36
CA ASN A 74 16.88 -15.46 11.22
C ASN A 74 18.10 -15.01 12.03
N ARG A 75 18.46 -13.71 11.95
CA ARG A 75 19.56 -13.15 12.74
C ARG A 75 19.32 -13.31 14.23
N ILE A 76 18.10 -13.03 14.72
CA ILE A 76 17.75 -13.23 16.13
C ILE A 76 17.94 -14.70 16.54
N SER A 77 17.47 -15.65 15.72
CA SER A 77 17.64 -17.09 16.03
C SER A 77 19.12 -17.49 16.09
N GLU A 78 19.94 -16.96 15.19
CA GLU A 78 21.38 -17.25 15.14
C GLU A 78 22.12 -16.63 16.35
N LEU A 79 21.74 -15.43 16.76
CA LEU A 79 22.24 -14.81 18.00
C LEU A 79 21.82 -15.61 19.24
N SER A 80 20.57 -16.06 19.32
CA SER A 80 20.10 -16.90 20.43
C SER A 80 20.90 -18.20 20.53
N ALA A 81 21.17 -18.86 19.40
CA ALA A 81 21.99 -20.08 19.37
C ALA A 81 23.42 -19.82 19.89
N LYS A 82 24.05 -18.72 19.47
CA LYS A 82 25.38 -18.33 19.96
C LYS A 82 25.39 -18.03 21.45
N ILE A 83 24.34 -17.39 21.98
CA ILE A 83 24.20 -17.13 23.42
C ILE A 83 24.11 -18.46 24.19
N GLU A 84 23.36 -19.43 23.67
CA GLU A 84 23.19 -20.72 24.32
C GLU A 84 24.48 -21.57 24.28
N GLU A 85 25.23 -21.52 23.18
CA GLU A 85 26.58 -22.10 23.09
C GLU A 85 27.55 -21.45 24.07
N LEU A 86 27.57 -20.11 24.16
CA LEU A 86 28.40 -19.36 25.12
C LEU A 86 28.02 -19.69 26.57
N LYS A 87 26.72 -19.88 26.85
CA LYS A 87 26.25 -20.26 28.18
C LYS A 87 26.73 -21.65 28.56
N LYS A 88 26.64 -22.63 27.64
CA LYS A 88 27.18 -23.97 27.86
C LYS A 88 28.69 -23.96 28.10
N ALA A 89 29.43 -23.18 27.31
CA ALA A 89 30.88 -23.06 27.46
C ALA A 89 31.34 -22.37 28.75
N MET A 90 30.44 -21.66 29.47
CA MET A 90 30.71 -21.11 30.80
C MET A 90 30.23 -22.02 31.94
N GLU A 91 29.32 -22.96 31.66
CA GLU A 91 28.84 -23.95 32.65
C GLU A 91 29.74 -25.21 32.70
N GLU A 92 30.54 -25.47 31.66
CA GLU A 92 31.67 -26.43 31.64
C GLU A 92 32.98 -25.80 32.17
#